data_AF-A0A4D6PPK3-F1
#
_entry.id   AF-A0A4D6PPK3-F1
#
_cell.length_a   1.000
_cell.length_b   1.000
_cell.length_c   1.000
_cell.angle_alpha   90.00
_cell.angle_beta   90.00
_cell.angle_gamma   90.00
#
_symmetry.space_group_name_H-M   'P 1'
#
loop_
_entity.id
_entity.type
_entity.pdbx_description
1 polymer ?
#
loop_
_entity_poly.entity_id
_entity_poly.type
_entity_poly.pdbx_seq_one_letter_code
_entity_poly.pdbx_strand_id
1 'polypeptide(L)'
;KVISNASCTTNCLAPLAKVIHDNFDIVEGLMTTVHATTATQKTVDGPSGKLWRDGRGAQQNIIPASTGAAKAVGKVIPALNGKLTGMAFRVPVANVSVVDLTVRLGKPATYDAIKQKVKEAAEGPLKGVLGYTEDQVVSSDL
;
A
#
# COMPACT_ATOMS: atom_id res chain seq x y z
N LYS A 1 12.09 -6.30 25.81
CA LYS A 1 11.20 -5.41 25.01
C LYS A 1 10.96 -6.09 23.66
N VAL A 2 9.74 -6.11 23.14
CA VAL A 2 9.37 -6.79 21.87
C VAL A 2 8.71 -5.75 20.95
N ILE A 3 9.10 -5.69 19.68
CA ILE A 3 8.58 -4.71 18.69
C ILE A 3 8.19 -5.40 17.37
N SER A 4 7.38 -4.72 16.55
CA SER A 4 6.96 -5.16 15.22
C SER A 4 7.27 -4.08 14.17
N ASN A 5 7.81 -4.47 13.03
CA ASN A 5 8.10 -3.57 11.90
C ASN A 5 6.91 -3.43 10.92
N ALA A 6 5.69 -3.71 11.38
CA ALA A 6 4.48 -3.77 10.56
C ALA A 6 4.63 -4.72 9.33
N SER A 7 3.91 -4.45 8.24
CA SER A 7 3.93 -5.24 7.00
C SER A 7 4.55 -4.47 5.84
N CYS A 8 4.87 -5.16 4.73
CA CYS A 8 5.30 -4.56 3.47
C CYS A 8 4.34 -3.45 2.99
N THR A 9 3.03 -3.73 2.96
CA THR A 9 2.01 -2.76 2.53
C THR A 9 1.90 -1.55 3.48
N THR A 10 2.01 -1.75 4.80
CA THR A 10 2.01 -0.60 5.74
C THR A 10 3.25 0.28 5.53
N ASN A 11 4.42 -0.31 5.33
CA ASN A 11 5.66 0.44 5.07
C ASN A 11 5.63 1.18 3.72
N CYS A 12 4.92 0.66 2.72
CA CYS A 12 4.69 1.38 1.46
C CYS A 12 3.70 2.54 1.63
N LEU A 13 2.56 2.30 2.29
CA LEU A 13 1.48 3.29 2.39
C LEU A 13 1.77 4.42 3.40
N ALA A 14 2.37 4.11 4.55
CA ALA A 14 2.50 5.08 5.64
C ALA A 14 3.37 6.31 5.28
N PRO A 15 4.54 6.18 4.62
CA PRO A 15 5.34 7.35 4.23
C PRO A 15 4.58 8.26 3.25
N LEU A 16 3.92 7.69 2.25
CA LEU A 16 3.12 8.46 1.30
C LEU A 16 1.94 9.15 2.00
N ALA A 17 1.18 8.41 2.81
CA ALA A 17 0.04 8.95 3.54
C ALA A 17 0.45 10.09 4.49
N LYS A 18 1.64 9.99 5.12
CA LYS A 18 2.20 11.08 5.94
C LYS A 18 2.42 12.34 5.11
N VAL A 19 3.10 12.24 3.97
CA VAL A 19 3.37 13.40 3.11
C VAL A 19 2.08 14.06 2.64
N ILE A 20 1.12 13.26 2.19
CA ILE A 20 -0.17 13.77 1.73
C ILE A 20 -0.96 14.42 2.88
N HIS A 21 -1.01 13.78 4.06
CA HIS A 21 -1.75 14.32 5.20
C HIS A 21 -1.14 15.61 5.75
N ASP A 22 0.18 15.66 5.93
CA ASP A 22 0.87 16.84 6.47
C ASP A 22 0.65 18.08 5.58
N ASN A 23 0.55 17.90 4.26
CA ASN A 23 0.40 19.00 3.31
C ASN A 23 -1.06 19.34 2.98
N PHE A 24 -1.92 18.32 2.82
CA PHE A 24 -3.26 18.48 2.22
C PHE A 24 -4.41 17.98 3.09
N ASP A 25 -4.12 17.44 4.28
CA ASP A 25 -5.07 16.81 5.20
C ASP A 25 -5.93 15.71 4.56
N ILE A 26 -5.57 14.44 4.78
CA ILE A 26 -6.47 13.32 4.44
C ILE A 26 -7.70 13.34 5.36
N VAL A 27 -8.89 13.48 4.75
CA VAL A 27 -10.17 13.38 5.47
C VAL A 27 -10.60 11.92 5.61
N GLU A 28 -10.55 11.17 4.51
CA GLU A 28 -10.82 9.73 4.44
C GLU A 28 -10.10 9.12 3.23
N GLY A 29 -9.88 7.81 3.26
CA GLY A 29 -9.25 7.11 2.15
C GLY A 29 -9.44 5.61 2.15
N LEU A 30 -9.42 5.06 0.93
CA LEU A 30 -9.46 3.64 0.66
C LEU A 30 -8.21 3.24 -0.12
N MET A 31 -7.59 2.15 0.33
CA MET A 31 -6.40 1.59 -0.31
C MET A 31 -6.72 0.23 -0.91
N THR A 32 -6.23 0.02 -2.13
CA THR A 32 -6.10 -1.30 -2.74
C THR A 32 -4.62 -1.58 -2.93
N THR A 33 -4.14 -2.75 -2.52
CA THR A 33 -2.81 -3.21 -2.91
C THR A 33 -2.92 -4.32 -3.94
N VAL A 34 -2.34 -4.10 -5.13
CA VAL A 34 -2.15 -5.16 -6.11
C VAL A 34 -0.82 -5.81 -5.77
N HIS A 35 -0.90 -7.00 -5.21
CA HIS A 35 0.20 -7.60 -4.48
C HIS A 35 0.67 -8.90 -5.13
N ALA A 36 1.99 -9.08 -5.19
CA ALA A 36 2.60 -10.32 -5.60
C ALA A 36 2.11 -11.51 -4.77
N THR A 37 2.23 -12.69 -5.40
CA THR A 37 2.07 -13.95 -4.71
C THR A 37 3.15 -14.14 -3.64
N THR A 38 2.79 -14.81 -2.56
CA THR A 38 3.66 -15.11 -1.41
C THR A 38 3.60 -16.59 -1.06
N ALA A 39 4.48 -17.04 -0.17
CA ALA A 39 4.58 -18.45 0.25
C ALA A 39 3.32 -19.01 0.94
N THR A 40 2.37 -18.17 1.37
CA THR A 40 1.13 -18.65 1.99
C THR A 40 0.12 -19.19 0.97
N GLN A 41 0.23 -18.79 -0.30
CA GLN A 41 -0.66 -19.19 -1.38
C GLN A 41 -0.27 -20.55 -1.98
N LYS A 42 -1.14 -21.13 -2.81
CA LYS A 42 -0.97 -22.50 -3.34
C LYS A 42 -0.62 -22.49 -4.82
N THR A 43 0.17 -23.47 -5.27
CA THR A 43 0.52 -23.63 -6.69
C THR A 43 -0.69 -24.02 -7.53
N VAL A 44 -1.53 -24.90 -6.99
CA VAL A 44 -2.83 -25.33 -7.55
C VAL A 44 -3.90 -25.20 -6.47
N ASP A 45 -5.17 -25.34 -6.85
CA ASP A 45 -6.29 -25.30 -5.90
C ASP A 45 -6.11 -26.32 -4.76
N GLY A 46 -6.20 -25.84 -3.52
CA GLY A 46 -6.04 -26.66 -2.32
C GLY A 46 -6.54 -26.02 -1.02
N PRO A 47 -6.53 -26.75 0.11
CA PRO A 47 -7.05 -26.25 1.38
C PRO A 47 -6.26 -25.04 1.93
N SER A 48 -6.97 -24.06 2.49
CA SER A 48 -6.40 -22.84 3.07
C SER A 48 -7.13 -22.38 4.35
N GLY A 49 -7.57 -23.34 5.16
CA GLY A 49 -8.24 -23.08 6.45
C GLY A 49 -9.43 -22.12 6.31
N LYS A 50 -9.40 -20.97 7.00
CA LYS A 50 -10.44 -19.93 6.94
C LYS A 50 -10.29 -18.97 5.75
N LEU A 51 -9.14 -18.95 5.07
CA LEU A 51 -8.84 -18.06 3.96
C LEU A 51 -9.06 -18.79 2.63
N TRP A 52 -10.33 -19.07 2.30
CA TRP A 52 -10.70 -19.95 1.19
C TRP A 52 -10.16 -19.49 -0.17
N ARG A 53 -10.18 -18.17 -0.41
CA ARG A 53 -9.70 -17.58 -1.67
C ARG A 53 -8.19 -17.80 -1.87
N ASP A 54 -7.41 -17.73 -0.80
CA ASP A 54 -5.94 -17.93 -0.83
C ASP A 54 -5.53 -19.39 -1.12
N GLY A 55 -6.50 -20.32 -1.07
CA GLY A 55 -6.31 -21.71 -1.47
C GLY A 55 -6.39 -21.94 -2.98
N ARG A 56 -6.83 -20.95 -3.76
CA ARG A 56 -6.87 -21.06 -5.22
C ARG A 56 -5.47 -20.93 -5.83
N GLY A 57 -5.25 -21.57 -6.99
CA GLY A 57 -3.97 -21.55 -7.71
C GLY A 57 -3.46 -20.13 -7.95
N ALA A 58 -2.34 -19.78 -7.31
CA ALA A 58 -1.89 -18.40 -7.20
C ALA A 58 -1.44 -17.77 -8.53
N GLN A 59 -0.86 -18.58 -9.42
CA GLN A 59 -0.38 -18.12 -10.73
C GLN A 59 -1.45 -18.16 -11.82
N GLN A 60 -2.71 -18.42 -11.44
CA GLN A 60 -3.84 -18.59 -12.37
C GLN A 60 -5.00 -17.64 -12.07
N ASN A 61 -4.95 -16.89 -10.97
CA ASN A 61 -6.08 -16.12 -10.46
C ASN A 61 -5.67 -14.72 -10.01
N ILE A 62 -6.64 -13.81 -10.09
CA ILE A 62 -6.65 -12.57 -9.30
C ILE A 62 -7.45 -12.87 -8.04
N ILE A 63 -6.80 -12.86 -6.87
CA ILE A 63 -7.38 -13.35 -5.61
C ILE A 63 -7.62 -12.16 -4.67
N PRO A 64 -8.87 -11.73 -4.45
CA PRO A 64 -9.15 -10.67 -3.48
C PRO A 64 -8.97 -11.17 -2.05
N ALA A 65 -8.25 -10.42 -1.22
CA ALA A 65 -7.98 -10.69 0.18
C ALA A 65 -8.25 -9.47 1.06
N SER A 66 -8.69 -9.68 2.29
CA SER A 66 -8.74 -8.62 3.31
C SER A 66 -7.35 -8.32 3.83
N THR A 67 -7.06 -7.07 4.19
CA THR A 67 -5.80 -6.69 4.84
C THR A 67 -6.02 -5.64 5.92
N GLY A 68 -5.25 -5.74 7.00
CA GLY A 68 -5.22 -4.72 8.07
C GLY A 68 -4.22 -3.59 7.80
N ALA A 69 -3.49 -3.62 6.67
CA ALA A 69 -2.33 -2.75 6.45
C ALA A 69 -2.69 -1.25 6.44
N ALA A 70 -3.77 -0.85 5.75
CA ALA A 70 -4.24 0.53 5.74
C ALA A 70 -4.73 0.98 7.12
N LYS A 71 -5.48 0.12 7.83
CA LYS A 71 -5.90 0.41 9.21
C LYS A 71 -4.69 0.55 10.16
N ALA A 72 -3.61 -0.19 9.92
CA ALA A 72 -2.38 -0.10 10.71
C ALA A 72 -1.65 1.24 10.52
N VAL A 73 -1.87 1.96 9.41
CA VAL A 73 -1.35 3.32 9.24
C VAL A 73 -1.84 4.24 10.36
N GLY A 74 -3.12 4.11 10.76
CA GLY A 74 -3.67 4.87 11.88
C GLY A 74 -3.01 4.58 13.24
N LYS A 75 -2.27 3.47 13.38
CA LYS A 75 -1.50 3.17 14.60
C LYS A 75 -0.13 3.88 14.61
N VAL A 76 0.49 4.05 13.44
CA VAL A 76 1.80 4.71 13.31
C VAL A 76 1.69 6.21 13.03
N ILE A 77 0.55 6.65 12.48
CA ILE A 77 0.17 8.05 12.28
C ILE A 77 -1.20 8.24 12.98
N PRO A 78 -1.22 8.57 14.28
CA PRO A 78 -2.46 8.64 15.07
C PRO A 78 -3.54 9.58 14.49
N ALA A 79 -3.13 10.65 13.80
CA ALA A 79 -4.04 11.59 13.14
C ALA A 79 -4.87 10.96 11.99
N LEU A 80 -4.44 9.79 11.49
CA LEU A 80 -5.11 9.01 10.46
C LEU A 80 -5.92 7.83 11.02
N ASN A 81 -6.02 7.69 12.35
CA ASN A 81 -6.77 6.61 12.96
C ASN A 81 -8.26 6.70 12.60
N GLY A 82 -8.81 5.60 12.07
CA GLY A 82 -10.20 5.52 11.59
C GLY A 82 -10.45 6.14 10.21
N LYS A 83 -9.47 6.82 9.62
CA LYS A 83 -9.63 7.49 8.30
C LYS A 83 -9.26 6.61 7.11
N LEU A 84 -8.42 5.59 7.32
CA LEU A 84 -7.90 4.72 6.26
C LEU A 84 -8.27 3.25 6.49
N THR A 85 -8.79 2.62 5.45
CA THR A 85 -8.97 1.17 5.37
C THR A 85 -8.68 0.68 3.94
N GLY A 86 -8.73 -0.62 3.69
CA GLY A 86 -8.40 -1.12 2.38
C GLY A 86 -8.49 -2.64 2.22
N MET A 87 -8.14 -3.08 1.01
CA MET A 87 -8.15 -4.47 0.59
C MET A 87 -6.91 -4.80 -0.25
N ALA A 88 -6.75 -6.06 -0.63
CA ALA A 88 -5.67 -6.51 -1.51
C ALA A 88 -6.22 -7.39 -2.64
N PHE A 89 -5.58 -7.31 -3.81
CA PHE A 89 -5.67 -8.34 -4.85
C PHE A 89 -4.31 -9.02 -4.97
N ARG A 90 -4.26 -10.34 -4.76
CA ARG A 90 -3.07 -11.13 -5.11
C ARG A 90 -3.09 -11.43 -6.59
N VAL A 91 -2.00 -11.16 -7.29
CA VAL A 91 -1.90 -11.36 -8.74
C VAL A 91 -0.75 -12.29 -9.13
N PRO A 92 -0.77 -12.88 -10.35
CA PRO A 92 0.25 -13.80 -10.86
C PRO A 92 1.62 -13.16 -11.17
N VAL A 93 2.22 -12.51 -10.18
CA VAL A 93 3.61 -12.03 -10.23
C VAL A 93 4.35 -12.55 -9.01
N ALA A 94 5.62 -12.94 -9.20
CA ALA A 94 6.41 -13.60 -8.16
C ALA A 94 6.90 -12.63 -7.07
N ASN A 95 7.12 -11.37 -7.42
CA ASN A 95 7.54 -10.32 -6.50
C ASN A 95 7.08 -8.95 -7.03
N VAL A 96 7.27 -7.91 -6.20
CA VAL A 96 6.86 -6.52 -6.41
C VAL A 96 5.36 -6.32 -6.31
N SER A 97 4.95 -5.21 -5.72
CA SER A 97 3.55 -4.89 -5.43
C SER A 97 3.36 -3.39 -5.51
N VAL A 98 2.12 -2.97 -5.73
CA VAL A 98 1.75 -1.56 -5.82
C VAL A 98 0.62 -1.25 -4.86
N VAL A 99 0.64 -0.03 -4.32
CA VAL A 99 -0.43 0.56 -3.53
C VAL A 99 -1.15 1.56 -4.42
N ASP A 100 -2.46 1.39 -4.55
CA ASP A 100 -3.41 2.35 -5.08
C ASP A 100 -4.13 2.99 -3.91
N LEU A 101 -3.97 4.30 -3.74
CA LEU A 101 -4.53 5.07 -2.63
C LEU A 101 -5.49 6.12 -3.20
N THR A 102 -6.78 5.92 -2.96
CA THR A 102 -7.81 6.92 -3.22
C THR A 102 -8.14 7.66 -1.92
N VAL A 103 -7.94 8.98 -1.90
CA VAL A 103 -8.17 9.82 -0.71
C VAL A 103 -8.97 11.06 -1.06
N ARG A 104 -9.77 11.53 -0.11
CA ARG A 104 -10.36 12.87 -0.15
C ARG A 104 -9.50 13.81 0.70
N LEU A 105 -9.06 14.91 0.08
CA LEU A 105 -8.24 15.93 0.72
C LEU A 105 -9.11 17.00 1.38
N GLY A 106 -8.66 17.52 2.51
CA GLY A 106 -9.29 18.60 3.26
C GLY A 106 -8.88 19.98 2.74
N LYS A 107 -7.67 20.07 2.15
CA LYS A 107 -7.20 21.23 1.41
C LYS A 107 -7.16 20.93 -0.08
N PRO A 108 -7.57 21.88 -0.95
CA PRO A 108 -7.48 21.69 -2.39
C PRO A 108 -6.02 21.55 -2.82
N ALA A 109 -5.77 20.66 -3.77
CA ALA A 109 -4.45 20.44 -4.34
C ALA A 109 -4.60 20.11 -5.84
N THR A 110 -3.73 20.69 -6.66
CA THR A 110 -3.53 20.21 -8.03
C THR A 110 -2.67 18.96 -8.00
N TYR A 111 -2.73 18.15 -9.07
CA TYR A 111 -1.89 16.98 -9.17
C TYR A 111 -0.39 17.34 -9.16
N ASP A 112 0.00 18.44 -9.80
CA ASP A 112 1.38 18.93 -9.79
C ASP A 112 1.84 19.34 -8.39
N ALA A 113 0.97 19.95 -7.59
CA ALA A 113 1.28 20.28 -6.20
C ALA A 113 1.51 19.00 -5.36
N ILE A 114 0.72 17.96 -5.60
CA ILE A 114 0.90 16.65 -4.95
C ILE A 114 2.24 16.04 -5.36
N LYS A 115 2.53 15.98 -6.66
CA LYS A 115 3.80 15.48 -7.21
C LYS A 115 5.00 16.20 -6.58
N GLN A 116 4.95 17.53 -6.54
CA GLN A 116 6.01 18.34 -5.96
C GLN A 116 6.25 18.00 -4.49
N LYS A 117 5.20 17.87 -3.67
CA LYS A 117 5.35 17.53 -2.24
C LYS A 117 5.88 16.12 -2.00
N VAL A 118 5.52 15.16 -2.84
CA VAL A 118 6.09 13.81 -2.80
C VAL A 118 7.57 13.84 -3.19
N LYS A 119 7.92 14.55 -4.26
CA LYS A 119 9.32 14.72 -4.70
C LYS A 119 10.19 15.39 -3.64
N GLU A 120 9.73 16.50 -3.06
CA GLU A 120 10.42 17.21 -1.96
C GLU A 120 10.68 16.28 -0.77
N ALA A 121 9.70 15.46 -0.39
CA ALA A 121 9.85 14.50 0.70
C ALA A 121 10.85 13.38 0.38
N ALA A 122 10.80 12.85 -0.85
CA ALA A 122 11.71 11.80 -1.34
C ALA A 122 13.17 12.27 -1.44
N GLU A 123 13.39 13.53 -1.82
CA GLU A 123 14.73 14.12 -1.93
C GLU A 123 15.27 14.65 -0.58
N GLY A 124 14.37 14.86 0.40
CA GLY A 124 14.70 15.38 1.73
C GLY A 124 14.50 14.37 2.87
N PRO A 125 13.52 14.58 3.78
CA PRO A 125 13.43 13.85 5.04
C PRO A 125 13.12 12.36 4.91
N LEU A 126 12.59 11.90 3.76
CA LEU A 126 12.29 10.49 3.50
C LEU A 126 13.24 9.86 2.48
N LYS A 127 14.39 10.48 2.21
CA LYS A 127 15.41 9.93 1.30
C LYS A 127 15.83 8.53 1.74
N GLY A 128 15.77 7.58 0.80
CA GLY A 128 16.05 6.16 1.04
C GLY A 128 14.87 5.36 1.61
N VAL A 129 13.72 6.00 1.87
CA VAL A 129 12.47 5.34 2.31
C VAL A 129 11.36 5.55 1.28
N LEU A 130 11.18 6.78 0.80
CA LEU A 130 10.23 7.14 -0.24
C LEU A 130 10.99 7.52 -1.52
N GLY A 131 10.66 6.88 -2.64
CA GLY A 131 11.15 7.24 -3.97
C GLY A 131 10.14 8.07 -4.75
N TYR A 132 10.61 8.73 -5.81
CA TYR A 132 9.78 9.47 -6.77
C TYR A 132 10.31 9.20 -8.18
N THR A 133 9.41 8.94 -9.13
CA THR A 133 9.76 8.76 -10.55
C THR A 133 8.67 9.32 -11.45
N GLU A 134 9.06 9.76 -12.65
CA GLU A 134 8.17 10.15 -13.76
C GLU A 134 8.38 9.25 -15.00
N ASP A 135 9.24 8.24 -14.87
CA ASP A 135 9.52 7.28 -15.93
C ASP A 135 8.33 6.33 -16.14
N GLN A 136 8.24 5.75 -17.33
CA GLN A 136 7.21 4.76 -17.67
C GLN A 136 7.58 3.37 -17.12
N VAL A 137 7.60 3.24 -15.78
CA VAL A 137 8.02 2.02 -15.08
C VAL A 137 6.95 0.93 -15.06
N VAL A 138 7.40 -0.32 -14.96
CA VAL A 138 6.59 -1.51 -14.67
C VAL A 138 7.13 -2.24 -13.43
N SER A 139 6.45 -3.30 -12.98
CA SER A 139 6.82 -3.99 -11.74
C SER A 139 8.22 -4.59 -11.74
N SER A 140 8.80 -4.94 -12.89
CA SER A 140 10.16 -5.51 -12.96
C SER A 140 11.28 -4.49 -12.75
N ASP A 141 10.96 -3.21 -12.71
CA ASP A 141 11.94 -2.12 -12.54
C ASP A 141 12.19 -1.77 -11.06
N LEU A 142 11.47 -2.43 -10.13
CA LEU A 142 11.50 -2.23 -8.68
C LEU A 142 12.00 -3.49 -7.95
#